data_AF-A0A1Q7ID86-F1
#
_entry.id   AF-A0A1Q7ID86-F1
#
_cell.length_a   1.000
_cell.length_b   1.000
_cell.length_c   1.000
_cell.angle_alpha   90.00
_cell.angle_beta   90.00
_cell.angle_gamma   90.00
#
_symmetry.space_group_name_H-M   'P 1'
#
loop_
_entity.id
_entity.type
_entity.pdbx_description
1 polymer ?
#
loop_
_entity_poly.entity_id
_entity_poly.type
_entity_poly.pdbx_seq_one_letter_code
_entity_poly.pdbx_strand_id
1 'polypeptide(L)'
;MTTSRTFLQQGGLLSRGFVEDHGLNHTAQFSDQSDKTNGIWHRIFLDHVDIHDRAREKNLYGPVLFQFDLNILLTLAARTEILVTRKNPVHWNERDSDSERWFRTKDELARHIRFGDFGKMLVIKTPSEKLDFPNRKALIILDDPQRKLSSGENAYTHAKNRLTTTASPVNASIERRECRKGCSCAKEYDEDTNEEIDVYFT
;
A
#
# COMPACT_ATOMS: atom_id res chain seq x y z
N MET A 1 2.42 -6.21 9.31
CA MET A 1 3.54 -5.22 9.35
C MET A 1 4.76 -5.57 8.46
N THR A 2 4.98 -6.84 8.09
CA THR A 2 6.13 -7.34 7.31
C THR A 2 6.50 -6.53 6.07
N THR A 3 5.59 -6.37 5.11
CA THR A 3 5.88 -5.66 3.85
C THR A 3 6.30 -4.20 4.07
N SER A 4 5.63 -3.50 4.99
CA SER A 4 5.94 -2.09 5.31
C SER A 4 7.35 -1.90 5.85
N ARG A 5 7.83 -2.86 6.64
CA ARG A 5 9.20 -2.86 7.14
C ARG A 5 10.21 -3.03 6.01
N THR A 6 9.94 -3.91 5.06
CA THR A 6 10.78 -4.06 3.85
C THR A 6 10.85 -2.76 3.05
N PHE A 7 9.73 -2.07 2.85
CA PHE A 7 9.74 -0.76 2.16
C PHE A 7 10.61 0.27 2.88
N LEU A 8 10.52 0.35 4.21
CA LEU A 8 11.37 1.25 5.00
C LEU A 8 12.86 0.89 4.92
N GLN A 9 13.20 -0.41 4.98
CA GLN A 9 14.58 -0.88 4.85
C GLN A 9 15.17 -0.59 3.47
N GLN A 10 14.35 -0.69 2.43
CA GLN A 10 14.78 -0.39 1.06
C GLN A 10 14.67 1.10 0.72
N GLY A 11 14.00 1.90 1.56
CA GLY A 11 13.82 3.34 1.36
C GLY A 11 12.83 3.73 0.27
N GLY A 12 11.85 2.86 -0.03
CA GLY A 12 10.81 3.11 -1.02
C GLY A 12 9.83 1.96 -1.15
N LEU A 13 8.73 2.16 -1.90
CA LEU A 13 7.86 1.06 -2.31
C LEU A 13 8.57 0.22 -3.37
N LEU A 14 8.26 -1.07 -3.39
CA LEU A 14 8.85 -2.04 -4.31
C LEU A 14 7.75 -2.74 -5.07
N SER A 15 8.01 -3.10 -6.33
CA SER A 15 7.18 -4.09 -7.01
C SER A 15 7.24 -5.41 -6.25
N ARG A 16 6.20 -6.24 -6.37
CA ARG A 16 6.22 -7.57 -5.73
C ARG A 16 7.26 -8.49 -6.40
N GLY A 17 7.48 -8.32 -7.71
CA GLY A 17 8.57 -8.96 -8.45
C GLY A 17 9.95 -8.65 -7.89
N PHE A 18 10.26 -7.37 -7.65
CA PHE A 18 11.52 -6.98 -7.04
C PHE A 18 11.72 -7.63 -5.68
N VAL A 19 10.68 -7.68 -4.85
CA VAL A 19 10.75 -8.31 -3.53
C VAL A 19 11.09 -9.80 -3.65
N GLU A 20 10.40 -10.52 -4.55
CA GLU A 20 10.63 -11.95 -4.79
C GLU A 20 12.04 -12.21 -5.35
N ASP A 21 12.44 -11.49 -6.40
CA ASP A 21 13.74 -11.67 -7.08
C ASP A 21 14.94 -11.43 -6.16
N HIS A 22 14.77 -10.59 -5.13
CA HIS A 22 15.83 -10.25 -4.18
C HIS A 22 15.71 -11.00 -2.85
N GLY A 23 14.78 -11.96 -2.73
CA GLY A 23 14.58 -12.74 -1.50
C GLY A 23 14.19 -11.88 -0.29
N LEU A 24 13.50 -10.77 -0.53
CA LEU A 24 13.03 -9.86 0.51
C LEU A 24 11.70 -10.34 1.10
N ASN A 25 11.40 -9.90 2.32
CA ASN A 25 10.17 -10.30 3.01
C ASN A 25 8.96 -9.49 2.53
N HIS A 26 7.84 -10.16 2.27
CA HIS A 26 6.53 -9.53 2.17
C HIS A 26 5.43 -10.45 2.72
N THR A 27 4.24 -9.90 2.91
CA THR A 27 3.03 -10.68 3.12
C THR A 27 2.50 -11.16 1.76
N ALA A 28 2.23 -12.47 1.64
CA ALA A 28 1.60 -13.06 0.47
C ALA A 28 0.21 -12.45 0.23
N GLN A 29 -0.19 -12.31 -1.03
CA GLN A 29 -1.52 -11.82 -1.41
C GLN A 29 -2.20 -12.83 -2.34
N PHE A 30 -3.53 -12.92 -2.24
CA PHE A 30 -4.31 -13.83 -3.07
C PHE A 30 -4.19 -13.50 -4.58
N SER A 31 -3.86 -12.26 -4.93
CA SER A 31 -3.68 -11.80 -6.31
C SER A 31 -2.31 -12.12 -6.92
N ASP A 32 -1.35 -12.65 -6.14
CA ASP A 32 0.04 -12.79 -6.57
C ASP A 32 0.18 -13.57 -7.88
N GLN A 33 -0.49 -14.72 -7.98
CA GLN A 33 -0.46 -15.53 -9.19
C GLN A 33 -1.14 -14.83 -10.38
N SER A 34 -2.26 -14.15 -10.15
CA SER A 34 -2.94 -13.41 -11.21
C SER A 34 -2.11 -12.22 -11.71
N ASP A 35 -1.36 -11.55 -10.83
CA ASP A 35 -0.51 -10.41 -11.18
C ASP A 35 0.69 -10.84 -12.05
N LYS A 36 1.25 -12.03 -11.77
CA LYS A 36 2.24 -12.71 -12.63
C LYS A 36 1.67 -13.02 -14.01
N THR A 37 0.52 -13.69 -14.07
CA THR A 37 -0.16 -14.05 -15.34
C THR A 37 -0.52 -12.80 -16.16
N ASN A 38 -0.94 -11.72 -15.50
CA ASN A 38 -1.30 -10.47 -16.16
C ASN A 38 -0.10 -9.58 -16.55
N GLY A 39 1.14 -10.01 -16.26
CA GLY A 39 2.34 -9.25 -16.62
C GLY A 39 2.52 -7.94 -15.86
N ILE A 40 1.99 -7.87 -14.63
CA ILE A 40 2.03 -6.68 -13.77
C ILE A 40 2.79 -6.89 -12.46
N TRP A 41 3.37 -8.07 -12.25
CA TRP A 41 4.14 -8.43 -11.05
C TRP A 41 5.28 -7.48 -10.71
N HIS A 42 5.95 -6.95 -11.75
CA HIS A 42 7.08 -6.02 -11.66
C HIS A 42 6.63 -4.54 -11.73
N ARG A 43 5.38 -4.25 -11.35
CA ARG A 43 4.82 -2.89 -11.30
C ARG A 43 4.47 -2.49 -9.87
N ILE A 44 4.50 -1.19 -9.60
CA ILE A 44 4.13 -0.60 -8.32
C ILE A 44 2.71 -0.05 -8.43
N PHE A 45 1.88 -0.37 -7.45
CA PHE A 45 0.48 0.04 -7.39
C PHE A 45 0.28 1.09 -6.30
N LEU A 46 -0.47 2.13 -6.63
CA LEU A 46 -0.85 3.19 -5.72
C LEU A 46 -2.35 3.42 -5.83
N ASP A 47 -3.02 3.34 -4.68
CA ASP A 47 -4.39 3.82 -4.54
C ASP A 47 -4.40 5.34 -4.42
N HIS A 48 -5.42 5.96 -5.01
CA HIS A 48 -5.66 7.40 -4.85
C HIS A 48 -6.65 7.71 -3.73
N VAL A 49 -6.89 6.72 -2.85
CA VAL A 49 -7.81 6.80 -1.70
C VAL A 49 -7.18 6.10 -0.50
N ASP A 50 -7.44 6.61 0.69
CA ASP A 50 -7.23 5.85 1.93
C ASP A 50 -8.39 4.84 2.07
N ILE A 51 -8.09 3.55 1.88
CA ILE A 51 -9.09 2.47 1.90
C ILE A 51 -9.78 2.40 3.27
N HIS A 52 -9.02 2.53 4.36
CA HIS A 52 -9.55 2.49 5.73
C HIS A 52 -10.55 3.64 5.89
N ASP A 53 -10.16 4.87 5.59
CA ASP A 53 -11.05 6.05 5.74
C ASP A 53 -12.29 5.95 4.84
N ARG A 54 -12.12 5.46 3.61
CA ARG A 54 -13.21 5.30 2.65
C ARG A 54 -14.22 4.25 3.09
N ALA A 55 -13.74 3.08 3.49
CA ALA A 55 -14.58 1.95 3.87
C ALA A 55 -15.13 2.09 5.30
N ARG A 56 -14.49 2.96 6.11
CA ARG A 56 -14.82 3.21 7.53
C ARG A 56 -14.69 1.95 8.38
N GLU A 57 -13.71 1.12 8.06
CA GLU A 57 -13.42 -0.18 8.67
C GLU A 57 -11.90 -0.40 8.68
N LYS A 58 -11.41 -1.40 9.41
CA LYS A 58 -9.97 -1.66 9.46
C LYS A 58 -9.47 -2.12 8.09
N ASN A 59 -8.22 -1.78 7.74
CA ASN A 59 -7.67 -2.22 6.47
C ASN A 59 -7.18 -3.68 6.57
N LEU A 60 -7.76 -4.57 5.74
CA LEU A 60 -7.38 -5.99 5.67
C LEU A 60 -5.94 -6.21 5.20
N TYR A 61 -5.32 -5.24 4.52
CA TYR A 61 -3.92 -5.29 4.12
C TYR A 61 -2.95 -4.95 5.26
N GLY A 62 -3.48 -4.52 6.41
CA GLY A 62 -2.74 -4.22 7.62
C GLY A 62 -2.78 -2.74 8.01
N PRO A 63 -2.18 -2.41 9.18
CA PRO A 63 -2.43 -1.15 9.88
C PRO A 63 -1.57 0.02 9.41
N VAL A 64 -0.75 -0.15 8.37
CA VAL A 64 0.24 0.84 7.93
C VAL A 64 -0.15 1.39 6.57
N LEU A 65 -0.42 2.69 6.51
CA LEU A 65 -0.64 3.42 5.27
C LEU A 65 0.56 4.32 4.98
N PHE A 66 1.20 4.13 3.81
CA PHE A 66 2.18 5.08 3.29
C PHE A 66 1.47 6.13 2.44
N GLN A 67 1.74 7.40 2.72
CA GLN A 67 1.20 8.52 1.97
C GLN A 67 2.26 9.13 1.06
N PHE A 68 1.87 9.36 -0.19
CA PHE A 68 2.69 10.03 -1.20
C PHE A 68 1.98 11.28 -1.69
N ASP A 69 2.72 12.38 -1.75
CA ASP A 69 2.27 13.58 -2.47
C ASP A 69 2.35 13.35 -3.98
N LEU A 70 1.36 13.83 -4.74
CA LEU A 70 1.30 13.65 -6.19
C LEU A 70 2.51 14.25 -6.93
N ASN A 71 3.22 15.20 -6.33
CA ASN A 71 4.45 15.75 -6.88
C ASN A 71 5.54 14.70 -7.11
N ILE A 72 5.46 13.51 -6.48
CA ILE A 72 6.37 12.39 -6.79
C ILE A 72 6.35 12.02 -8.28
N LEU A 73 5.23 12.22 -8.97
CA LEU A 73 5.10 11.95 -10.40
C LEU A 73 5.98 12.87 -11.26
N LEU A 74 6.37 14.03 -10.73
CA LEU A 74 7.25 14.99 -11.41
C LEU A 74 8.74 14.63 -11.24
N THR A 75 9.06 13.72 -10.33
CA THR A 75 10.45 13.35 -9.98
C THR A 75 10.80 11.92 -10.38
N LEU A 76 9.95 11.24 -11.15
CA LEU A 76 10.18 9.86 -11.55
C LEU A 76 11.37 9.75 -12.52
N ALA A 77 12.08 8.62 -12.44
CA ALA A 77 13.23 8.35 -13.30
C ALA A 77 12.84 8.34 -14.78
N ALA A 78 13.81 8.66 -15.64
CA ALA A 78 13.63 8.52 -17.08
C ALA A 78 13.20 7.09 -17.45
N ARG A 79 12.37 6.97 -18.50
CA ARG A 79 11.77 5.70 -18.95
C ARG A 79 10.79 5.06 -17.96
N THR A 80 10.33 5.81 -16.95
CA THR A 80 9.18 5.39 -16.14
C THR A 80 7.89 5.50 -16.95
N GLU A 81 7.10 4.43 -16.95
CA GLU A 81 5.76 4.39 -17.51
C GLU A 81 4.74 4.57 -16.37
N ILE A 82 3.75 5.43 -16.61
CA ILE A 82 2.64 5.69 -15.69
C ILE A 82 1.35 5.27 -16.39
N LEU A 83 0.62 4.35 -15.79
CA LEU A 83 -0.66 3.85 -16.26
C LEU A 83 -1.73 4.06 -15.21
N VAL A 84 -3.00 4.07 -15.62
CA VAL A 84 -4.14 4.06 -14.70
C VAL A 84 -5.10 2.97 -15.12
N THR A 85 -5.47 2.11 -14.17
CA THR A 85 -6.40 1.02 -14.44
C THR A 85 -7.84 1.55 -14.57
N ARG A 86 -8.63 0.92 -15.44
CA ARG A 86 -10.08 1.18 -15.56
C ARG A 86 -10.90 0.45 -14.49
N LYS A 87 -10.38 -0.70 -14.05
CA LYS A 87 -10.87 -1.54 -12.95
C LYS A 87 -9.70 -2.21 -12.23
N ASN A 88 -9.90 -2.59 -10.98
CA ASN A 88 -8.89 -3.25 -10.16
C ASN A 88 -8.41 -4.54 -10.88
N PRO A 89 -7.08 -4.79 -10.98
CA PRO A 89 -6.52 -5.96 -11.65
C PRO A 89 -7.07 -7.31 -11.18
N VAL A 90 -7.55 -7.42 -9.93
CA VAL A 90 -8.20 -8.64 -9.42
C VAL A 90 -9.48 -9.00 -10.17
N HIS A 91 -10.05 -8.07 -10.95
CA HIS A 91 -11.23 -8.26 -11.78
C HIS A 91 -10.90 -8.33 -13.29
N TRP A 92 -9.61 -8.44 -13.65
CA TRP A 92 -9.21 -8.64 -15.04
C TRP A 92 -9.46 -10.07 -15.48
N ASN A 93 -9.95 -10.21 -16.71
CA ASN A 93 -10.04 -11.50 -17.39
C ASN A 93 -8.94 -11.62 -18.43
N GLU A 94 -8.54 -12.84 -18.77
CA GLU A 94 -7.55 -13.12 -19.84
C GLU A 94 -7.98 -12.56 -21.20
N ARG A 95 -9.29 -12.42 -21.42
CA ARG A 95 -9.87 -11.86 -22.66
C ARG A 95 -10.01 -10.35 -22.66
N ASP A 96 -9.80 -9.70 -21.51
CA ASP A 96 -9.89 -8.24 -21.44
C ASP A 96 -8.81 -7.63 -22.32
N SER A 97 -9.24 -6.83 -23.28
CA SER A 97 -8.36 -6.06 -24.13
C SER A 97 -7.59 -4.99 -23.35
N ASP A 98 -6.54 -4.49 -23.98
CA ASP A 98 -5.65 -3.49 -23.44
C ASP A 98 -6.38 -2.16 -23.09
N SER A 99 -7.43 -1.80 -23.83
CA SER A 99 -8.28 -0.62 -23.56
C SER A 99 -9.38 -0.87 -22.53
N GLU A 100 -9.68 -2.13 -22.20
CA GLU A 100 -10.57 -2.46 -21.07
C GLU A 100 -9.84 -2.42 -19.74
N ARG A 101 -8.54 -2.75 -19.74
CA ARG A 101 -7.69 -2.73 -18.55
C ARG A 101 -7.21 -1.32 -18.18
N TRP A 102 -6.92 -0.48 -19.18
CA TRP A 102 -6.17 0.76 -18.98
C TRP A 102 -6.83 1.97 -19.64
N PHE A 103 -6.74 3.13 -19.00
CA PHE A 103 -6.98 4.40 -19.66
C PHE A 103 -5.85 4.70 -20.65
N ARG A 104 -6.21 5.00 -21.91
CA ARG A 104 -5.23 5.16 -23.00
C ARG A 104 -4.83 6.61 -23.25
N THR A 105 -5.68 7.54 -22.87
CA THR A 105 -5.44 8.98 -23.09
C THR A 105 -5.75 9.80 -21.86
N LYS A 106 -5.10 10.96 -21.75
CA LYS A 106 -5.36 11.92 -20.66
C LYS A 106 -6.81 12.39 -20.66
N ASP A 107 -7.39 12.64 -21.83
CA ASP A 107 -8.78 13.10 -21.97
C ASP A 107 -9.80 12.02 -21.55
N GLU A 108 -9.49 10.76 -21.84
CA GLU A 108 -10.29 9.63 -21.39
C GLU A 108 -10.20 9.47 -19.87
N LEU A 109 -8.99 9.50 -19.31
CA LEU A 109 -8.79 9.46 -17.87
C LEU A 109 -9.54 10.61 -17.18
N ALA A 110 -9.36 11.86 -17.64
CA ALA A 110 -9.98 13.04 -17.05
C ALA A 110 -11.51 12.98 -17.07
N ARG A 111 -12.11 12.37 -18.11
CA ARG A 111 -13.57 12.22 -18.22
C ARG A 111 -14.15 11.14 -17.30
N HIS A 112 -13.37 10.12 -16.93
CA HIS A 112 -13.91 8.91 -16.30
C HIS A 112 -13.32 8.61 -14.91
N ILE A 113 -12.20 9.25 -14.54
CA ILE A 113 -11.66 9.14 -13.20
C ILE A 113 -12.64 9.79 -12.21
N ARG A 114 -12.89 9.10 -11.10
CA ARG A 114 -13.71 9.62 -10.00
C ARG A 114 -12.89 9.46 -8.73
N PHE A 115 -12.42 10.57 -8.16
CA PHE A 115 -11.70 10.52 -6.89
C PHE A 115 -12.62 9.95 -5.80
N GLY A 116 -12.09 9.00 -5.01
CA GLY A 116 -12.88 8.19 -4.09
C GLY A 116 -13.17 6.77 -4.60
N ASP A 117 -12.91 6.49 -5.88
CA ASP A 117 -13.10 5.17 -6.49
C ASP A 117 -11.86 4.26 -6.33
N PHE A 118 -11.88 3.36 -5.35
CA PHE A 118 -10.83 2.35 -5.18
C PHE A 118 -10.73 1.33 -6.33
N GLY A 119 -11.68 1.33 -7.27
CA GLY A 119 -11.61 0.47 -8.44
C GLY A 119 -10.55 0.89 -9.45
N LYS A 120 -9.93 2.06 -9.30
CA LYS A 120 -8.93 2.60 -10.26
C LYS A 120 -7.63 2.89 -9.54
N MET A 121 -6.56 2.31 -10.04
CA MET A 121 -5.23 2.39 -9.43
C MET A 121 -4.26 3.08 -10.37
N LEU A 122 -3.37 3.87 -9.78
CA LEU A 122 -2.17 4.35 -10.47
C LEU A 122 -1.14 3.22 -10.46
N VAL A 123 -0.56 2.95 -11.62
CA VAL A 123 0.42 1.88 -11.80
C VAL A 123 1.69 2.45 -12.40
N ILE A 124 2.81 2.21 -11.72
CA ILE A 124 4.12 2.71 -12.10
C ILE A 124 5.00 1.54 -12.51
N LYS A 125 5.59 1.61 -13.70
CA LYS A 125 6.67 0.73 -14.14
C LYS A 125 7.92 1.57 -14.32
N THR A 126 8.88 1.39 -13.42
CA THR A 126 10.16 2.10 -13.41
C THR A 126 11.29 1.10 -13.60
N PRO A 127 12.41 1.45 -14.26
CA PRO A 127 13.55 0.55 -14.45
C PRO A 127 14.13 -0.05 -13.16
N SER A 128 14.02 0.67 -12.03
CA SER A 128 14.48 0.21 -10.72
C SER A 128 13.50 -0.73 -10.02
N GLU A 129 12.26 -0.84 -10.52
CA GLU A 129 11.12 -1.49 -9.85
C GLU A 129 10.86 -0.99 -8.42
N LYS A 130 11.37 0.20 -8.11
CA LYS A 130 11.32 0.83 -6.81
C LYS A 130 10.92 2.29 -6.95
N LEU A 131 9.97 2.71 -6.11
CA LEU A 131 9.55 4.09 -5.95
C LEU A 131 10.11 4.63 -4.64
N ASP A 132 11.20 5.41 -4.73
CA ASP A 132 11.87 5.97 -3.56
C ASP A 132 10.96 6.92 -2.78
N PHE A 133 11.11 6.91 -1.44
CA PHE A 133 10.50 7.95 -0.61
C PHE A 133 11.15 9.32 -0.92
N PRO A 134 10.36 10.35 -1.30
CA PRO A 134 10.90 11.66 -1.65
C PRO A 134 11.76 12.24 -0.53
N ASN A 135 12.96 12.71 -0.86
CA ASN A 135 13.92 13.22 0.12
C ASN A 135 14.22 12.26 1.28
N ARG A 136 14.07 10.95 1.05
CA ARG A 136 14.15 9.89 2.07
C ARG A 136 13.18 10.13 3.24
N LYS A 137 12.02 10.73 2.98
CA LYS A 137 10.97 10.96 3.98
C LYS A 137 9.75 10.09 3.69
N ALA A 138 9.42 9.20 4.61
CA ALA A 138 8.20 8.40 4.55
C ALA A 138 7.12 9.06 5.43
N LEU A 139 5.95 9.32 4.87
CA LEU A 139 4.77 9.74 5.63
C LEU A 139 3.91 8.51 5.88
N ILE A 140 3.63 8.23 7.15
CA ILE A 140 2.94 7.01 7.58
C ILE A 140 1.78 7.38 8.50
N ILE A 141 0.61 6.83 8.19
CA ILE A 141 -0.52 6.76 9.12
C ILE A 141 -0.56 5.33 9.66
N LEU A 142 -0.55 5.20 10.99
CA LEU A 142 -0.57 3.93 11.70
C LEU A 142 -1.86 3.78 12.50
N ASP A 143 -2.58 2.70 12.28
CA ASP A 143 -3.80 2.36 13.01
C ASP A 143 -3.49 2.09 14.49
N ASP A 144 -4.40 2.47 15.38
CA ASP A 144 -4.32 2.14 16.81
C ASP A 144 -5.45 1.16 17.15
N PRO A 145 -5.15 -0.13 17.39
CA PRO A 145 -6.18 -1.11 17.68
C PRO A 145 -6.70 -0.96 19.12
N GLN A 146 -6.09 -0.11 19.95
CA GLN A 146 -6.39 0.04 21.39
C GLN A 146 -6.30 -1.28 22.17
N ARG A 147 -5.54 -2.23 21.64
CA ARG A 147 -5.33 -3.58 22.17
C ARG A 147 -3.88 -3.79 22.60
N LYS A 148 -3.67 -4.89 23.32
CA LYS A 148 -2.34 -5.41 23.65
C LYS A 148 -2.02 -6.59 22.75
N LEU A 149 -0.73 -6.78 22.48
CA LEU A 149 -0.18 -8.01 21.90
C LEU A 149 -0.26 -9.15 22.92
N SER A 150 -0.04 -10.39 22.47
CA SER A 150 0.04 -11.55 23.37
C SER A 150 1.17 -11.41 24.41
N SER A 151 2.20 -10.63 24.10
CA SER A 151 3.29 -10.28 25.03
C SER A 151 2.85 -9.34 26.17
N GLY A 152 1.66 -8.75 26.08
CA GLY A 152 1.15 -7.73 27.00
C GLY A 152 1.53 -6.29 26.66
N GLU A 153 2.38 -6.08 25.63
CA GLU A 153 2.74 -4.75 25.13
C GLU A 153 1.55 -4.07 24.42
N ASN A 154 1.47 -2.74 24.47
CA ASN A 154 0.50 -1.99 23.67
C ASN A 154 0.84 -2.11 22.17
N ALA A 155 -0.10 -2.63 21.37
CA ALA A 155 0.14 -2.98 19.96
C ALA A 155 0.54 -1.77 19.09
N TYR A 156 -0.11 -0.62 19.26
CA TYR A 156 0.25 0.62 18.55
C TYR A 156 1.70 1.03 18.87
N THR A 157 2.04 1.07 20.15
CA THR A 157 3.38 1.49 20.61
C THR A 157 4.46 0.54 20.10
N HIS A 158 4.19 -0.77 20.17
CA HIS A 158 5.09 -1.79 19.64
C HIS A 158 5.33 -1.58 18.14
N ALA A 159 4.26 -1.50 17.33
CA ALA A 159 4.37 -1.31 15.88
C ALA A 159 5.10 -0.01 15.53
N LYS A 160 4.77 1.11 16.20
CA LYS A 160 5.44 2.41 15.99
C LYS A 160 6.94 2.32 16.26
N ASN A 161 7.33 1.71 17.37
CA ASN A 161 8.75 1.53 17.71
C ASN A 161 9.46 0.68 16.67
N ARG A 162 8.83 -0.41 16.21
CA ARG A 162 9.42 -1.28 15.17
C ARG A 162 9.57 -0.58 13.83
N LEU A 163 8.58 0.20 13.39
CA LEU A 163 8.69 1.00 12.18
C LEU A 163 9.82 2.03 12.31
N THR A 164 9.88 2.75 13.43
CA THR A 164 10.92 3.77 13.69
C THR A 164 12.32 3.16 13.66
N THR A 165 12.54 2.05 14.36
CA THR A 165 13.84 1.36 14.37
C THR A 165 14.21 0.79 13.00
N THR A 166 13.21 0.33 12.22
CA THR A 166 13.43 -0.22 10.89
C THR A 166 13.76 0.87 9.85
N ALA A 167 13.33 2.11 10.08
CA ALA A 167 13.50 3.24 9.17
C ALA A 167 14.96 3.74 9.03
N SER A 168 15.99 2.97 9.38
CA SER A 168 17.37 3.46 9.45
C SER A 168 18.01 4.01 8.14
N PRO A 169 17.41 3.91 6.92
CA PRO A 169 17.83 4.77 5.80
C PRO A 169 16.90 5.96 5.50
N VAL A 170 15.74 6.08 6.16
CA VAL A 170 14.69 7.07 5.86
C VAL A 170 14.11 7.75 7.11
N ASN A 171 13.79 9.02 7.01
CA ASN A 171 13.07 9.72 8.06
C ASN A 171 11.57 9.41 7.97
N ALA A 172 11.06 8.56 8.86
CA ALA A 172 9.65 8.20 8.90
C ALA A 172 8.87 9.11 9.86
N SER A 173 7.91 9.89 9.33
CA SER A 173 6.89 10.56 10.12
C SER A 173 5.73 9.60 10.32
N ILE A 174 5.51 9.15 11.56
CA ILE A 174 4.46 8.19 11.91
C ILE A 174 3.40 8.87 12.77
N GLU A 175 2.25 9.10 12.16
CA GLU A 175 1.08 9.67 12.81
C GLU A 175 0.11 8.56 13.23
N ARG A 176 -0.56 8.77 14.37
CA ARG A 176 -1.64 7.87 14.77
C ARG A 176 -2.85 8.17 13.89
N ARG A 177 -3.53 7.12 13.42
CA ARG A 177 -4.79 7.29 12.69
C ARG A 177 -5.84 7.97 13.57
N GLU A 178 -6.46 9.00 13.02
CA GLU A 178 -7.68 9.61 13.55
C GLU A 178 -8.87 9.21 12.67
N CYS A 179 -9.76 8.38 13.21
CA CYS A 179 -10.89 7.86 12.45
C CYS A 179 -12.05 8.87 12.38
N ARG A 180 -12.68 8.97 11.20
CA ARG A 180 -13.91 9.76 11.04
C ARG A 180 -15.07 9.17 11.84
N LYS A 181 -16.04 10.02 12.16
CA LYS A 181 -17.28 9.60 12.83
C LYS A 181 -17.96 8.46 12.05
N GLY A 182 -18.24 7.36 12.74
CA GLY A 182 -18.88 6.17 12.18
C GLY A 182 -17.92 5.13 11.61
N CYS A 183 -16.61 5.25 11.84
CA CYS A 183 -15.65 4.17 11.58
C CYS A 183 -15.81 3.02 12.59
N SER A 184 -15.86 1.79 12.10
CA SER A 184 -15.98 0.55 12.89
C SER A 184 -14.65 -0.12 13.20
N CYS A 185 -13.51 0.42 12.75
CA CYS A 185 -12.21 -0.24 12.90
C CYS A 185 -11.88 -0.64 14.35
N ALA A 186 -12.22 0.20 15.34
CA ALA A 186 -11.97 -0.11 16.75
C ALA A 186 -12.77 -1.32 17.23
N LYS A 187 -14.02 -1.46 16.76
CA LYS A 187 -14.86 -2.63 17.03
C LYS A 187 -14.29 -3.87 16.34
N GLU A 188 -13.87 -3.74 15.09
CA GLU A 188 -13.29 -4.88 14.34
C GLU A 188 -11.95 -5.34 14.90
N TYR A 189 -11.14 -4.43 15.47
CA TYR A 189 -9.93 -4.80 16.21
C TYR A 189 -10.25 -5.40 17.58
N ASP A 190 -11.38 -5.06 18.20
CA ASP A 190 -11.83 -5.69 19.45
C ASP A 190 -12.29 -7.14 19.20
N GLU A 191 -12.89 -7.40 18.04
CA GLU A 191 -13.31 -8.73 17.60
C GLU A 191 -12.14 -9.63 17.16
N ASP A 192 -10.97 -9.06 16.83
CA ASP A 192 -9.77 -9.83 16.48
C ASP A 192 -9.21 -10.63 17.67
N THR A 193 -8.78 -11.85 17.34
CA THR A 193 -7.96 -12.69 18.22
C THR A 193 -6.61 -12.03 18.50
N ASN A 194 -5.95 -12.41 19.61
CA ASN A 194 -4.63 -11.86 19.90
C ASN A 194 -3.60 -12.27 18.85
N GLU A 195 -3.76 -13.44 18.24
CA GLU A 195 -2.93 -13.92 17.14
C GLU A 195 -3.06 -13.01 15.91
N GLU A 196 -4.28 -12.57 15.56
CA GLU A 196 -4.50 -11.62 14.46
C GLU A 196 -3.88 -10.25 14.76
N ILE A 197 -4.04 -9.75 15.99
CA ILE A 197 -3.40 -8.50 16.43
C ILE A 197 -1.87 -8.62 16.35
N ASP A 198 -1.30 -9.74 16.79
CA ASP A 198 0.14 -9.98 16.70
C ASP A 198 0.61 -9.99 15.24
N VAL A 199 -0.11 -10.67 14.33
CA VAL A 199 0.20 -10.72 12.88
C VAL A 199 0.18 -9.33 12.25
N TYR A 200 -0.79 -8.48 12.60
CA TYR A 200 -0.90 -7.16 12.02
C TYR A 200 0.17 -6.18 12.53
N PHE A 201 0.48 -6.22 13.83
CA PHE A 201 1.26 -5.19 14.52
C PHE A 201 2.72 -5.58 14.82
N THR A 202 3.17 -6.77 14.43
CA THR A 202 4.54 -7.31 14.62
C THR A 202 5.29 -7.42 13.29
#